data_AF-A0A9D3RPU2-F1
#
_entry.id   AF-A0A9D3RPU2-F1
#
_cell.length_a   1.000
_cell.length_b   1.000
_cell.length_c   1.000
_cell.angle_alpha   90.00
_cell.angle_beta   90.00
_cell.angle_gamma   90.00
#
_symmetry.space_group_name_H-M   'P 1'
#
loop_
_entity.id
_entity.type
_entity.pdbx_description
1 polymer ?
#
loop_
_entity_poly.entity_id
_entity_poly.type
_entity_poly.pdbx_seq_one_letter_code
_entity_poly.pdbx_strand_id
1 'polypeptide(L)'
;MALPRCVWLLGLVTLSLQVGRGMGGCQDLGLCCSGRDFSCVSKGWKPDRSYGTCYCDQACTSALDCCHDYQHACPAEPCVVSEWSHWSGCAEPCRVAVRMRIREVLREARNGGKPCPPLQEFAGCAEYWDQYGQCRNSLVPALITTGGYGNARKKRDISSSSDVTGYCVEFQLTSLTAGCLHSSQPHTRWMQYLREGHRVCVECQPPALAAGHQHCSGDGEDDEEDRELSLQWQAVGNPKCRGGWRRVRRLDSCSCPTVHSFLFI
;
A
#
# COMPACT_ATOMS: atom_id res chain seq x y z
N MET A 1 -55.10 64.92 51.64
CA MET A 1 -53.64 65.06 51.81
C MET A 1 -52.98 63.80 51.26
N ALA A 2 -52.37 63.89 50.08
CA ALA A 2 -51.70 62.77 49.41
C ALA A 2 -50.21 62.83 49.76
N LEU A 3 -49.65 61.74 50.29
CA LEU A 3 -48.21 61.56 50.52
C LEU A 3 -47.58 60.83 49.31
N PRO A 4 -46.38 61.22 48.85
CA PRO A 4 -45.82 60.75 47.60
C PRO A 4 -45.07 59.41 47.74
N ARG A 5 -45.09 58.63 46.66
CA ARG A 5 -44.39 57.35 46.50
C ARG A 5 -42.88 57.59 46.36
N CYS A 6 -42.07 57.12 47.30
CA CYS A 6 -40.62 56.96 47.12
C CYS A 6 -40.34 55.62 46.43
N VAL A 7 -40.10 55.66 45.12
CA VAL A 7 -39.57 54.53 44.35
C VAL A 7 -38.04 54.58 44.48
N TRP A 8 -37.46 53.66 45.24
CA TRP A 8 -36.00 53.45 45.27
C TRP A 8 -35.59 52.50 44.15
N LEU A 9 -35.09 53.05 43.05
CA LEU A 9 -34.39 52.28 42.02
C LEU A 9 -32.96 52.01 42.52
N LEU A 10 -32.73 50.86 43.15
CA LEU A 10 -31.38 50.34 43.39
C LEU A 10 -30.82 49.86 42.05
N GLY A 11 -29.98 50.69 41.43
CA GLY A 11 -29.24 50.35 40.22
C GLY A 11 -28.23 49.24 40.52
N LEU A 12 -28.49 48.04 40.02
CA LEU A 12 -27.48 46.97 39.93
C LEU A 12 -26.45 47.38 38.88
N VAL A 13 -25.30 47.88 39.32
CA VAL A 13 -24.12 48.00 38.46
C VAL A 13 -23.64 46.58 38.16
N THR A 14 -24.05 46.02 37.02
CA THR A 14 -23.46 44.82 36.48
C THR A 14 -22.02 45.14 36.10
N LEU A 15 -21.07 44.76 36.96
CA LEU A 15 -19.66 44.77 36.63
C LEU A 15 -19.47 43.74 35.49
N SER A 16 -19.51 44.20 34.25
CA SER A 16 -19.17 43.39 33.10
C SER A 16 -17.73 42.93 33.29
N LEU A 17 -17.54 41.67 33.72
CA LEU A 17 -16.28 40.96 33.53
C LEU A 17 -16.06 40.90 32.01
N GLN A 18 -15.41 41.92 31.47
CA GLN A 18 -14.72 41.79 30.21
C GLN A 18 -13.61 40.78 30.45
N VAL A 19 -13.93 39.49 30.33
CA VAL A 19 -12.94 38.47 30.03
C VAL A 19 -12.31 38.95 28.73
N GLY A 20 -11.11 39.53 28.84
CA GLY A 20 -10.34 39.99 27.71
C GLY A 20 -10.17 38.81 26.76
N ARG A 21 -10.95 38.81 25.68
CA ARG A 21 -10.86 37.84 24.60
C ARG A 21 -9.67 38.24 23.76
N GLY A 22 -8.50 37.84 24.23
CA GLY A 22 -7.21 38.09 23.60
C GLY A 22 -6.14 37.25 24.26
N MET A 23 -6.45 35.96 24.49
CA MET A 23 -5.42 35.01 24.91
C MET A 23 -4.78 34.51 23.63
N GLY A 24 -3.76 35.25 23.18
CA GLY A 24 -3.05 35.00 21.94
C GLY A 24 -2.69 33.53 21.72
N GLY A 25 -2.53 33.21 20.45
CA GLY A 25 -2.28 31.85 19.96
C GLY A 25 -2.09 31.91 18.45
N CYS A 26 -2.01 30.75 17.82
CA CYS A 26 -1.90 30.65 16.37
C CYS A 26 -3.22 31.01 15.68
N GLN A 27 -4.36 30.61 16.24
CA GLN A 27 -5.67 30.82 15.65
C GLN A 27 -6.05 32.30 15.62
N ASP A 28 -5.85 33.01 16.73
CA ASP A 28 -6.17 34.43 16.85
C ASP A 28 -5.38 35.31 15.88
N LEU A 29 -4.15 34.91 15.55
CA LEU A 29 -3.26 35.62 14.62
C LEU A 29 -3.32 35.06 13.20
N GLY A 30 -4.09 33.99 12.94
CA GLY A 30 -4.12 33.32 11.64
C GLY A 30 -2.77 32.75 11.20
N LEU A 31 -1.91 32.36 12.15
CA LEU A 31 -0.57 31.86 11.87
C LEU A 31 -0.62 30.35 11.60
N CYS A 32 -0.10 29.96 10.44
CA CYS A 32 0.15 28.56 10.11
C CYS A 32 1.30 28.42 9.11
N CYS A 33 2.52 28.37 9.62
CA CYS A 33 3.70 28.44 8.76
C CYS A 33 4.25 27.05 8.44
N SER A 34 4.70 26.86 7.21
CA SER A 34 5.32 25.62 6.76
C SER A 34 6.79 25.53 7.18
N GLY A 35 7.25 24.33 7.50
CA GLY A 35 8.65 24.11 7.91
C GLY A 35 8.97 24.74 9.28
N ARG A 36 10.24 25.08 9.49
CA ARG A 36 10.69 25.77 10.71
C ARG A 36 10.80 27.26 10.41
N ASP A 37 10.06 28.08 11.14
CA ASP A 37 10.04 29.52 10.94
C ASP A 37 10.07 30.25 12.28
N PHE A 38 11.26 30.76 12.63
CA PHE A 38 11.46 31.48 13.88
C PHE A 38 10.69 32.80 13.99
N SER A 39 10.16 33.32 12.88
CA SER A 39 9.31 34.52 12.86
C SER A 39 7.83 34.19 13.03
N CYS A 40 7.44 32.92 12.86
CA CYS A 40 6.06 32.46 13.00
C CYS A 40 5.71 32.19 14.46
N VAL A 41 5.62 33.27 15.23
CA VAL A 41 5.57 33.24 16.69
C VAL A 41 4.37 33.99 17.23
N SER A 42 3.80 33.47 18.32
CA SER A 42 2.72 34.11 19.07
C SER A 42 3.06 34.14 20.56
N LYS A 43 2.21 34.79 21.36
CA LYS A 43 2.23 34.71 22.82
C LYS A 43 0.99 33.95 23.28
N GLY A 44 1.19 32.82 23.94
CA GLY A 44 0.11 31.96 24.36
C GLY A 44 0.54 30.90 25.38
N TRP A 45 -0.38 29.99 25.67
CA TRP A 45 -0.07 28.81 26.48
C TRP A 45 0.63 27.77 25.64
N LYS A 46 1.62 27.09 26.23
CA LYS A 46 2.25 25.89 25.68
C LYS A 46 1.62 24.62 26.27
N PRO A 47 1.83 23.43 25.67
CA PRO A 47 1.31 22.15 26.20
C PRO A 47 1.76 21.83 27.63
N ASP A 48 2.92 22.34 28.07
CA ASP A 48 3.47 22.19 29.43
C ASP A 48 2.80 23.12 30.47
N ARG A 49 1.74 23.85 30.07
CA ARG A 49 1.04 24.86 30.87
C ARG A 49 1.89 26.07 31.25
N SER A 50 3.00 26.32 30.57
CA SER A 50 3.72 27.59 30.68
C SER A 50 3.12 28.63 29.72
N TYR A 51 3.07 29.88 30.16
CA TYR A 51 2.62 31.01 29.34
C TYR A 51 3.83 31.80 28.83
N GLY A 52 3.88 32.10 27.54
CA GLY A 52 4.97 32.87 26.97
C GLY A 52 5.01 32.81 25.45
N THR A 53 6.21 32.99 24.89
CA THR A 53 6.47 32.83 23.46
C THR A 53 6.25 31.37 23.05
N CYS A 54 5.51 31.16 21.97
CA CYS A 54 5.22 29.86 21.39
C CYS A 54 5.16 29.95 19.86
N TYR A 55 5.39 28.84 19.17
CA TYR A 55 5.53 28.81 17.71
C TYR A 55 4.29 28.25 17.01
N CYS A 56 4.05 28.76 15.80
CA CYS A 56 2.93 28.41 14.92
C CYS A 56 3.41 27.82 13.59
N ASP A 57 4.63 27.29 13.58
CA ASP A 57 5.24 26.62 12.43
C ASP A 57 5.20 25.09 12.55
N GLN A 58 5.38 24.39 11.44
CA GLN A 58 5.32 22.92 11.37
C GLN A 58 6.35 22.21 12.25
N ALA A 59 7.52 22.81 12.47
CA ALA A 59 8.59 22.23 13.28
C ALA A 59 8.35 22.38 14.79
N CYS A 60 7.38 23.19 15.23
CA CYS A 60 7.10 23.38 16.65
C CYS A 60 6.76 22.07 17.37
N THR A 61 6.18 21.10 16.64
CA THR A 61 5.77 19.82 17.20
C THR A 61 6.96 18.94 17.58
N SER A 62 8.04 18.98 16.80
CA SER A 62 9.28 18.27 17.10
C SER A 62 10.18 19.04 18.08
N ALA A 63 10.09 20.37 18.09
CA ALA A 63 10.77 21.24 19.05
C ALA A 63 10.05 21.33 20.42
N LEU A 64 8.80 20.87 20.51
CA LEU A 64 7.94 20.91 21.70
C LEU A 64 7.68 22.33 22.22
N ASP A 65 7.59 23.32 21.33
CA ASP A 65 7.40 24.74 21.63
C ASP A 65 6.16 25.35 20.94
N CYS A 66 5.25 24.49 20.43
CA CYS A 66 3.99 24.93 19.83
C CYS A 66 3.12 25.73 20.80
N CYS A 67 2.34 26.66 20.25
CA CYS A 67 1.18 27.17 20.97
C CYS A 67 0.15 26.05 21.18
N HIS A 68 -0.57 26.10 22.29
CA HIS A 68 -1.55 25.09 22.69
C HIS A 68 -2.67 24.91 21.65
N ASP A 69 -3.02 25.97 20.92
CA ASP A 69 -4.05 25.98 19.88
C ASP A 69 -3.52 25.60 18.48
N TYR A 70 -2.23 25.26 18.34
CA TYR A 70 -1.59 24.96 17.05
C TYR A 70 -2.35 23.88 16.25
N GLN A 71 -2.79 22.79 16.87
CA GLN A 71 -3.51 21.71 16.16
C GLN A 71 -4.86 22.17 15.59
N HIS A 72 -5.48 23.18 16.19
CA HIS A 72 -6.72 23.76 15.70
C HIS A 72 -6.47 24.81 14.61
N ALA A 73 -5.44 25.64 14.78
CA ALA A 73 -5.04 26.64 13.78
C ALA A 73 -4.44 26.01 12.51
N CYS A 74 -3.70 24.91 12.69
CA CYS A 74 -2.97 24.16 11.69
C CYS A 74 -3.37 22.69 11.73
N PRO A 75 -4.54 22.32 11.18
CA PRO A 75 -4.95 20.92 11.15
C PRO A 75 -3.92 20.08 10.38
N ALA A 76 -3.71 18.85 10.86
CA ALA A 76 -2.82 17.88 10.22
C ALA A 76 -3.36 17.51 8.84
N GLU A 77 -2.55 17.74 7.79
CA GLU A 77 -2.91 17.39 6.43
C GLU A 77 -2.06 16.19 5.99
N PRO A 78 -2.67 15.03 5.70
CA PRO A 78 -1.92 13.88 5.21
C PRO A 78 -1.39 14.14 3.81
N CYS A 79 -0.29 13.46 3.48
CA CYS A 79 0.19 13.43 2.11
C CYS A 79 -0.86 12.84 1.15
N VAL A 80 -0.98 13.45 -0.02
CA VAL A 80 -1.83 12.98 -1.12
C VAL A 80 -0.93 12.60 -2.29
N VAL A 81 -1.15 11.41 -2.86
CA VAL A 81 -0.40 10.87 -4.00
C VAL A 81 -1.33 10.59 -5.16
N SER A 82 -0.77 10.54 -6.37
CA SER A 82 -1.51 10.18 -7.58
C SER A 82 -1.94 8.70 -7.59
N GLU A 83 -2.80 8.37 -8.54
CA GLU A 83 -2.94 6.99 -8.99
C GLU A 83 -1.61 6.45 -9.52
N TRP A 84 -1.47 5.13 -9.50
CA TRP A 84 -0.30 4.47 -10.06
C TRP A 84 -0.21 4.61 -11.58
N SER A 85 1.00 4.76 -12.10
CA SER A 85 1.30 4.60 -13.51
C SER A 85 0.94 3.19 -13.99
N HIS A 86 0.89 3.02 -15.30
CA HIS A 86 0.97 1.69 -15.88
C HIS A 86 2.29 1.00 -15.48
N TRP A 87 2.24 -0.33 -15.40
CA TRP A 87 3.44 -1.16 -15.26
C TRP A 87 4.36 -0.95 -16.47
N SER A 88 5.66 -0.83 -16.20
CA SER A 88 6.71 -0.95 -17.22
C SER A 88 6.63 -2.31 -17.92
N GLY A 89 7.36 -2.44 -19.04
CA GLY A 89 7.72 -3.76 -19.56
C GLY A 89 8.56 -4.54 -18.55
N CYS A 90 8.68 -5.85 -18.76
CA CYS A 90 9.66 -6.65 -18.04
C CYS A 90 11.06 -6.19 -18.41
N ALA A 91 11.94 -6.07 -17.41
CA ALA A 91 13.29 -5.54 -17.63
C ALA A 91 14.13 -6.41 -18.58
N GLU A 92 13.88 -7.73 -18.64
CA GLU A 92 14.60 -8.65 -19.51
C GLU A 92 13.61 -9.51 -20.32
N PRO A 93 13.74 -9.55 -21.67
CA PRO A 93 12.99 -10.50 -22.48
C PRO A 93 13.45 -11.93 -22.21
N CYS A 94 12.56 -12.91 -22.35
CA CYS A 94 12.84 -14.34 -22.17
C CYS A 94 13.39 -14.76 -20.81
N ARG A 95 13.26 -13.93 -19.78
CA ARG A 95 13.80 -14.18 -18.44
C ARG A 95 12.83 -13.74 -17.36
N VAL A 96 12.99 -14.33 -16.18
CA VAL A 96 12.34 -13.84 -14.97
C VAL A 96 13.02 -12.53 -14.59
N ALA A 97 12.25 -11.44 -14.62
CA ALA A 97 12.73 -10.10 -14.40
C ALA A 97 11.84 -9.38 -13.39
N VAL A 98 12.09 -8.08 -13.22
CA VAL A 98 11.26 -7.18 -12.44
C VAL A 98 10.71 -6.10 -13.36
N ARG A 99 9.47 -5.68 -13.09
CA ARG A 99 8.83 -4.51 -13.68
C ARG A 99 8.48 -3.53 -12.57
N MET A 100 8.37 -2.26 -12.91
CA MET A 100 8.10 -1.20 -11.96
C MET A 100 6.92 -0.34 -12.37
N ARG A 101 6.29 0.30 -11.39
CA ARG A 101 5.36 1.41 -11.61
C ARG A 101 5.62 2.48 -10.57
N ILE A 102 5.25 3.70 -10.91
CA ILE A 102 5.50 4.88 -10.09
C ILE A 102 4.22 5.66 -9.86
N ARG A 103 4.21 6.48 -8.82
CA ARG A 103 3.19 7.50 -8.56
C ARG A 103 3.86 8.72 -7.98
N GLU A 104 3.20 9.87 -8.09
CA GLU A 104 3.78 11.15 -7.71
C GLU A 104 3.09 11.72 -6.48
N VAL A 105 3.81 12.57 -5.74
CA VAL A 105 3.21 13.33 -4.63
C VAL A 105 2.43 14.50 -5.22
N LEU A 106 1.12 14.51 -4.98
CA LEU A 106 0.25 15.63 -5.35
C LEU A 106 0.26 16.73 -4.27
N ARG A 107 0.42 16.32 -2.99
CA ARG A 107 0.57 17.24 -1.86
C ARG A 107 1.36 16.58 -0.75
N GLU A 108 2.41 17.26 -0.30
CA GLU A 108 3.21 16.85 0.86
C GLU A 108 2.42 16.89 2.17
N ALA A 109 2.84 16.07 3.13
CA ALA A 109 2.25 16.10 4.47
C ALA A 109 2.58 17.42 5.20
N ARG A 110 1.58 18.00 5.89
CA ARG A 110 1.74 19.22 6.67
C ARG A 110 1.24 19.05 8.10
N ASN A 111 1.77 19.87 9.00
CA ASN A 111 1.30 20.01 10.39
C ASN A 111 1.18 18.66 11.14
N GLY A 112 2.18 17.79 11.00
CA GLY A 112 2.16 16.46 11.64
C GLY A 112 1.25 15.43 10.95
N GLY A 113 0.78 15.71 9.73
CA GLY A 113 0.05 14.75 8.90
C GLY A 113 0.88 13.52 8.53
N LYS A 114 0.18 12.44 8.13
CA LYS A 114 0.83 11.17 7.75
C LYS A 114 1.77 11.39 6.56
N PRO A 115 3.03 10.87 6.62
CA PRO A 115 3.99 11.01 5.54
C PRO A 115 3.52 10.27 4.29
N CYS A 116 4.11 10.63 3.15
CA CYS A 116 3.79 10.00 1.88
C CYS A 116 4.07 8.49 1.92
N PRO A 117 3.16 7.66 1.39
CA PRO A 117 3.43 6.24 1.20
C PRO A 117 4.52 6.04 0.11
N PRO A 118 5.02 4.81 -0.10
CA PRO A 118 6.03 4.54 -1.14
C PRO A 118 5.57 5.00 -2.53
N LEU A 119 6.47 5.64 -3.26
CA LEU A 119 6.21 6.22 -4.59
C LEU A 119 6.58 5.27 -5.74
N GLN A 120 7.28 4.18 -5.45
CA GLN A 120 7.68 3.16 -6.41
C GLN A 120 7.23 1.79 -5.92
N GLU A 121 6.83 0.96 -6.86
CA GLU A 121 6.46 -0.43 -6.60
C GLU A 121 7.08 -1.34 -7.66
N PHE A 122 7.52 -2.52 -7.21
CA PHE A 122 8.22 -3.50 -8.04
C PHE A 122 7.46 -4.83 -8.02
N ALA A 123 7.32 -5.45 -9.18
CA ALA A 123 6.80 -6.80 -9.33
C ALA A 123 7.82 -7.65 -10.05
N GLY A 124 7.96 -8.91 -9.67
CA GLY A 124 8.55 -9.82 -10.64
C GLY A 124 7.59 -10.04 -11.84
N CYS A 125 8.17 -10.39 -12.98
CA CYS A 125 7.43 -10.75 -14.20
C CYS A 125 8.28 -11.68 -15.08
N ALA A 126 7.70 -12.26 -16.12
CA ALA A 126 8.43 -12.97 -17.15
C ALA A 126 7.87 -12.57 -18.51
N GLU A 127 8.75 -12.30 -19.46
CA GLU A 127 8.39 -12.03 -20.84
C GLU A 127 8.67 -13.26 -21.69
N TYR A 128 7.72 -13.61 -22.56
CA TYR A 128 7.74 -14.84 -23.36
C TYR A 128 8.00 -14.57 -24.85
N TRP A 129 8.31 -13.32 -25.20
CA TRP A 129 8.73 -12.92 -26.53
C TRP A 129 10.05 -12.13 -26.48
N ASP A 130 10.83 -12.26 -27.54
CA ASP A 130 11.94 -11.37 -27.86
C ASP A 130 11.84 -10.88 -29.31
N GLN A 131 12.87 -10.18 -29.78
CA GLN A 131 12.97 -9.68 -31.15
C GLN A 131 13.03 -10.79 -32.22
N TYR A 132 13.23 -12.05 -31.83
CA TYR A 132 13.35 -13.22 -32.70
C TYR A 132 12.11 -14.14 -32.63
N GLY A 133 11.12 -13.83 -31.80
CA GLY A 133 9.86 -14.56 -31.69
C GLY A 133 9.59 -15.06 -30.28
N GLN A 134 8.92 -16.21 -30.16
CA GLN A 134 8.59 -16.81 -28.87
C GLN A 134 9.84 -17.40 -28.23
N CYS A 135 10.07 -17.07 -26.96
CA CYS A 135 11.21 -17.58 -26.21
C CYS A 135 11.17 -19.11 -26.14
N ARG A 136 12.22 -19.78 -26.62
CA ARG A 136 12.42 -21.22 -26.42
C ARG A 136 12.91 -21.48 -24.99
N ASN A 137 12.01 -21.44 -24.01
CA ASN A 137 12.34 -21.90 -22.66
C ASN A 137 11.56 -23.18 -22.32
N SER A 138 12.34 -24.23 -22.03
CA SER A 138 11.90 -25.44 -21.33
C SER A 138 11.35 -25.02 -19.97
N LEU A 139 10.05 -25.27 -19.76
CA LEU A 139 9.23 -24.74 -18.68
C LEU A 139 9.45 -25.46 -17.34
N VAL A 140 10.64 -25.36 -16.76
CA VAL A 140 10.88 -25.76 -15.37
C VAL A 140 11.86 -24.78 -14.73
N PRO A 141 11.48 -24.10 -13.63
CA PRO A 141 10.31 -24.31 -12.77
C PRO A 141 9.09 -23.41 -13.07
N ALA A 142 7.93 -23.77 -12.51
CA ALA A 142 6.73 -22.94 -12.49
C ALA A 142 6.99 -21.58 -11.83
N LEU A 143 6.55 -20.50 -12.45
CA LEU A 143 6.82 -19.14 -11.97
C LEU A 143 5.60 -18.57 -11.27
N ILE A 144 5.75 -18.19 -9.99
CA ILE A 144 4.64 -17.69 -9.17
C ILE A 144 4.87 -16.32 -8.53
N THR A 145 3.79 -15.56 -8.41
CA THR A 145 3.72 -14.31 -7.65
C THR A 145 2.40 -14.22 -6.86
N THR A 146 2.23 -13.23 -5.97
CA THR A 146 1.01 -13.09 -5.15
C THR A 146 -0.24 -12.70 -5.95
N GLY A 147 -1.39 -13.27 -5.59
CA GLY A 147 -2.73 -12.98 -6.14
C GLY A 147 -3.15 -11.51 -6.08
N GLY A 148 -2.82 -10.81 -5.00
CA GLY A 148 -3.18 -9.41 -4.77
C GLY A 148 -2.50 -8.39 -5.70
N TYR A 149 -1.64 -8.84 -6.61
CA TYR A 149 -0.87 -7.98 -7.51
C TYR A 149 -1.63 -7.59 -8.79
N GLY A 150 -2.90 -8.00 -8.90
CA GLY A 150 -3.63 -8.12 -10.16
C GLY A 150 -4.84 -7.23 -10.39
N ASN A 151 -5.25 -6.34 -9.47
CA ASN A 151 -6.42 -5.47 -9.68
C ASN A 151 -6.28 -4.48 -10.88
N ALA A 152 -5.20 -4.59 -11.66
CA ALA A 152 -5.04 -3.96 -12.97
C ALA A 152 -4.26 -4.82 -13.98
N ARG A 153 -4.46 -6.15 -14.05
CA ARG A 153 -4.20 -6.86 -15.33
C ARG A 153 -5.36 -6.53 -16.30
N LYS A 154 -5.49 -5.26 -16.68
CA LYS A 154 -6.35 -4.91 -17.82
C LYS A 154 -5.77 -5.62 -19.04
N LYS A 155 -6.57 -6.55 -19.57
CA LYS A 155 -6.52 -7.22 -20.87
C LYS A 155 -5.71 -6.37 -21.87
N ARG A 156 -4.39 -6.55 -21.94
CA ARG A 156 -3.60 -5.98 -23.04
C ARG A 156 -3.99 -6.79 -24.26
N ASP A 157 -4.64 -6.13 -25.21
CA ASP A 157 -4.77 -6.52 -26.62
C ASP A 157 -5.23 -7.95 -26.93
N ILE A 158 -6.11 -8.53 -26.11
CA ILE A 158 -6.96 -9.63 -26.59
C ILE A 158 -8.22 -8.96 -27.10
N SER A 159 -8.35 -8.95 -28.44
CA SER A 159 -9.56 -8.54 -29.13
C SER A 159 -10.77 -9.24 -28.50
N SER A 160 -11.92 -8.60 -28.62
CA SER A 160 -13.23 -9.05 -28.13
C SER A 160 -13.68 -10.41 -28.69
N SER A 161 -12.96 -11.51 -28.44
CA SER A 161 -13.42 -12.86 -28.74
C SER A 161 -12.90 -13.87 -27.71
N SER A 162 -13.87 -14.54 -27.09
CA SER A 162 -13.80 -15.53 -26.00
C SER A 162 -13.35 -14.99 -24.62
N ASP A 163 -14.28 -15.05 -23.67
CA ASP A 163 -13.99 -15.02 -22.24
C ASP A 163 -13.14 -16.25 -21.90
N VAL A 164 -11.81 -16.10 -21.94
CA VAL A 164 -10.93 -17.10 -21.35
C VAL A 164 -11.12 -17.01 -19.84
N THR A 165 -12.09 -17.77 -19.33
CA THR A 165 -12.26 -18.00 -17.89
C THR A 165 -11.03 -18.76 -17.42
N GLY A 166 -10.16 -18.06 -16.70
CA GLY A 166 -9.01 -18.69 -16.05
C GLY A 166 -9.45 -19.80 -15.09
N TYR A 167 -8.48 -20.57 -14.62
CA TYR A 167 -8.73 -21.65 -13.67
C TYR A 167 -7.70 -21.58 -12.53
N CYS A 168 -7.85 -22.47 -11.56
CA CYS A 168 -6.99 -22.56 -10.41
C CYS A 168 -6.43 -23.96 -10.21
N VAL A 169 -5.22 -24.04 -9.71
CA VAL A 169 -4.63 -25.30 -9.26
C VAL A 169 -4.26 -25.19 -7.80
N GLU A 170 -4.73 -26.16 -7.02
CA GLU A 170 -4.35 -26.31 -5.62
C GLU A 170 -3.10 -27.18 -5.55
N PHE A 171 -2.07 -26.69 -4.90
CA PHE A 171 -0.82 -27.41 -4.65
C PHE A 171 -0.56 -27.54 -3.16
N GLN A 172 0.15 -28.59 -2.78
CA GLN A 172 0.74 -28.71 -1.45
C GLN A 172 2.26 -28.53 -1.56
N LEU A 173 2.81 -27.58 -0.79
CA LEU A 173 4.25 -27.32 -0.78
C LEU A 173 4.99 -28.50 -0.15
N THR A 174 5.97 -29.06 -0.86
CA THR A 174 6.76 -30.21 -0.42
C THR A 174 8.17 -29.84 0.01
N SER A 175 8.74 -28.75 -0.51
CA SER A 175 10.02 -28.22 -0.03
C SER A 175 10.17 -26.74 -0.36
N LEU A 176 11.05 -26.06 0.36
CA LEU A 176 11.34 -24.63 0.24
C LEU A 176 12.83 -24.38 0.49
N THR A 177 13.45 -23.51 -0.30
CA THR A 177 14.81 -23.05 -0.03
C THR A 177 14.83 -21.99 1.08
N ALA A 178 15.96 -21.89 1.80
CA ALA A 178 16.18 -20.84 2.82
C ALA A 178 16.06 -19.41 2.25
N GLY A 179 16.20 -19.23 0.93
CA GLY A 179 16.03 -17.94 0.26
C GLY A 179 14.64 -17.32 0.42
N CYS A 180 13.61 -18.11 0.73
CA CYS A 180 12.27 -17.60 1.02
C CYS A 180 12.17 -16.89 2.38
N LEU A 181 13.03 -17.27 3.35
CA LEU A 181 12.98 -16.74 4.72
C LEU A 181 13.66 -15.37 4.85
N HIS A 182 14.72 -15.13 4.09
CA HIS A 182 15.55 -13.91 4.19
C HIS A 182 15.08 -12.76 3.27
N SER A 183 13.83 -12.83 2.83
CA SER A 183 13.28 -11.92 1.83
C SER A 183 12.91 -10.57 2.46
N SER A 184 13.74 -9.53 2.31
CA SER A 184 13.55 -8.23 3.00
C SER A 184 12.79 -7.18 2.19
N GLN A 185 12.63 -7.37 0.88
CA GLN A 185 12.01 -6.36 0.03
C GLN A 185 10.47 -6.40 0.15
N PRO A 186 9.78 -5.24 0.08
CA PRO A 186 8.32 -5.20 0.24
C PRO A 186 7.56 -6.13 -0.71
N HIS A 187 8.01 -6.22 -1.97
CA HIS A 187 7.38 -7.04 -3.01
C HIS A 187 7.68 -8.55 -2.89
N THR A 188 8.61 -8.93 -2.02
CA THR A 188 9.00 -10.32 -1.79
C THR A 188 8.69 -10.80 -0.37
N ARG A 189 8.07 -9.95 0.46
CA ARG A 189 7.72 -10.25 1.85
C ARG A 189 6.74 -11.43 1.98
N TRP A 190 5.87 -11.62 0.99
CA TRP A 190 4.92 -12.73 0.96
C TRP A 190 5.58 -14.11 1.04
N MET A 191 6.81 -14.23 0.53
CA MET A 191 7.58 -15.48 0.52
C MET A 191 7.90 -15.97 1.94
N GLN A 192 7.93 -15.05 2.93
CA GLN A 192 8.18 -15.38 4.33
C GLN A 192 7.04 -16.18 4.98
N TYR A 193 5.84 -16.20 4.37
CA TYR A 193 4.69 -16.96 4.87
C TYR A 193 4.61 -18.37 4.27
N LEU A 194 5.48 -18.71 3.32
CA LEU A 194 5.54 -20.05 2.74
C LEU A 194 6.08 -21.05 3.76
N ARG A 195 5.40 -22.19 3.88
CA ARG A 195 5.74 -23.26 4.81
C ARG A 195 5.49 -24.60 4.14
N GLU A 196 6.36 -25.58 4.43
CA GLU A 196 6.17 -26.95 3.95
C GLU A 196 4.84 -27.52 4.48
N GLY A 197 4.20 -28.38 3.69
CA GLY A 197 2.92 -29.01 3.99
C GLY A 197 1.70 -28.11 3.79
N HIS A 198 1.86 -26.79 3.63
CA HIS A 198 0.74 -25.88 3.42
C HIS A 198 0.18 -26.00 2.01
N ARG A 199 -1.14 -25.84 1.92
CA ARG A 199 -1.85 -25.78 0.65
C ARG A 199 -1.90 -24.35 0.14
N VAL A 200 -1.66 -24.22 -1.14
CA VAL A 200 -1.65 -22.94 -1.86
C VAL A 200 -2.49 -23.07 -3.10
N CYS A 201 -3.09 -21.97 -3.52
CA CYS A 201 -3.79 -21.90 -4.80
C CYS A 201 -3.01 -21.03 -5.75
N VAL A 202 -2.90 -21.47 -7.00
CA VAL A 202 -2.26 -20.70 -8.05
C VAL A 202 -3.28 -20.51 -9.18
N GLU A 203 -3.65 -19.27 -9.44
CA GLU A 203 -4.58 -18.92 -10.51
C GLU A 203 -3.83 -18.81 -11.83
N CYS A 204 -4.36 -19.49 -12.84
CA CYS A 204 -3.95 -19.42 -14.23
C CYS A 204 -4.93 -18.48 -14.96
N GLN A 205 -4.51 -17.23 -15.14
CA GLN A 205 -5.28 -16.19 -15.82
C GLN A 205 -4.47 -15.61 -16.98
N PRO A 206 -5.12 -15.07 -18.03
CA PRO A 206 -4.43 -14.27 -19.02
C PRO A 206 -3.56 -13.16 -18.36
N PRO A 207 -2.33 -12.90 -18.82
CA PRO A 207 -1.65 -13.44 -20.02
C PRO A 207 -0.87 -14.75 -19.81
N ALA A 208 -0.77 -15.27 -18.57
CA ALA A 208 -0.04 -16.51 -18.29
C ALA A 208 -0.69 -17.71 -19.01
N LEU A 209 -2.02 -17.67 -19.16
CA LEU A 209 -2.77 -18.55 -20.06
C LEU A 209 -2.79 -17.93 -21.47
N ALA A 210 -1.84 -18.35 -22.31
CA ALA A 210 -1.75 -17.90 -23.69
C ALA A 210 -2.94 -18.37 -24.54
N ALA A 211 -3.29 -17.61 -25.59
CA ALA A 211 -4.38 -17.97 -26.50
C ALA A 211 -4.10 -19.34 -27.15
N GLY A 212 -5.07 -20.25 -27.06
CA GLY A 212 -4.96 -21.62 -27.58
C GLY A 212 -4.30 -22.63 -26.63
N HIS A 213 -3.74 -22.19 -25.49
CA HIS A 213 -3.26 -23.09 -24.45
C HIS A 213 -4.39 -23.51 -23.50
N GLN A 214 -4.43 -24.78 -23.12
CA GLN A 214 -5.41 -25.33 -22.16
C GLN A 214 -4.93 -25.24 -20.71
N HIS A 215 -3.63 -24.97 -20.51
CA HIS A 215 -3.01 -24.93 -19.21
C HIS A 215 -1.84 -23.93 -19.15
N CYS A 216 -1.55 -23.43 -17.95
CA CYS A 216 -0.40 -22.59 -17.63
C CYS A 216 0.86 -23.43 -17.49
N SER A 217 1.99 -22.85 -17.85
CA SER A 217 3.29 -23.47 -17.70
C SER A 217 3.59 -23.88 -16.25
N GLY A 218 3.94 -25.14 -16.05
CA GLY A 218 4.33 -25.68 -14.74
C GLY A 218 3.17 -26.04 -13.82
N ASP A 219 1.93 -26.08 -14.33
CA ASP A 219 0.76 -26.52 -13.57
C ASP A 219 0.63 -28.06 -13.45
N GLY A 220 1.36 -28.80 -14.30
CA GLY A 220 1.43 -30.26 -14.34
C GLY A 220 0.25 -30.91 -15.06
N GLU A 221 0.39 -32.16 -15.50
CA GLU A 221 -0.71 -32.90 -16.15
C GLU A 221 -1.68 -33.50 -15.10
N ASP A 222 -2.91 -33.84 -15.51
CA ASP A 222 -3.92 -34.44 -14.61
C ASP A 222 -3.88 -35.98 -14.65
N ASP A 223 -2.71 -36.53 -14.93
CA ASP A 223 -2.50 -37.97 -14.94
C ASP A 223 -2.18 -38.46 -13.53
N GLU A 224 -2.69 -39.64 -13.17
CA GLU A 224 -2.51 -40.22 -11.82
C GLU A 224 -1.03 -40.40 -11.45
N GLU A 225 -0.16 -40.62 -12.44
CA GLU A 225 1.30 -40.72 -12.26
C GLU A 225 1.93 -39.37 -11.85
N ASP A 226 1.39 -38.26 -12.37
CA ASP A 226 1.87 -36.90 -12.13
C ASP A 226 1.42 -36.31 -10.79
N ARG A 227 0.36 -36.87 -10.18
CA ARG A 227 -0.10 -36.45 -8.84
C ARG A 227 0.88 -36.81 -7.73
N GLU A 228 1.78 -37.76 -7.98
CA GLU A 228 2.85 -38.14 -7.07
C GLU A 228 4.19 -37.45 -7.37
N LEU A 229 4.33 -36.84 -8.55
CA LEU A 229 5.52 -36.11 -8.95
C LEU A 229 5.64 -34.76 -8.22
N SER A 230 6.83 -34.54 -7.63
CA SER A 230 7.17 -33.25 -7.04
C SER A 230 7.60 -32.26 -8.13
N LEU A 231 6.66 -31.45 -8.59
CA LEU A 231 6.91 -30.36 -9.53
C LEU A 231 7.74 -29.25 -8.87
N GLN A 232 8.51 -28.50 -9.67
CA GLN A 232 9.36 -27.42 -9.19
C GLN A 232 8.72 -26.06 -9.44
N TRP A 233 8.86 -25.15 -8.47
CA TRP A 233 8.38 -23.77 -8.58
C TRP A 233 9.45 -22.77 -8.12
N GLN A 234 9.35 -21.54 -8.61
CA GLN A 234 10.22 -20.42 -8.24
C GLN A 234 9.40 -19.15 -8.05
N ALA A 235 9.72 -18.42 -6.97
CA ALA A 235 9.10 -17.14 -6.68
C ALA A 235 9.65 -16.05 -7.59
N VAL A 236 8.74 -15.37 -8.27
CA VAL A 236 9.06 -14.28 -9.17
C VAL A 236 9.41 -13.04 -8.34
N GLY A 237 10.60 -12.48 -8.59
CA GLY A 237 11.21 -11.39 -7.80
C GLY A 237 12.25 -11.84 -6.77
N ASN A 238 12.40 -13.15 -6.50
CA ASN A 238 13.50 -13.68 -5.70
C ASN A 238 13.91 -15.08 -6.20
N PRO A 239 14.89 -15.19 -7.12
CA PRO A 239 15.29 -16.48 -7.69
C PRO A 239 15.92 -17.44 -6.65
N LYS A 240 16.28 -16.94 -5.47
CA LYS A 240 16.75 -17.79 -4.37
C LYS A 240 15.59 -18.46 -3.63
N CYS A 241 14.35 -17.99 -3.77
CA CYS A 241 13.16 -18.62 -3.21
C CYS A 241 12.51 -19.54 -4.24
N ARG A 242 12.70 -20.85 -4.04
CA ARG A 242 12.19 -21.92 -4.91
C ARG A 242 11.90 -23.15 -4.08
N GLY A 243 11.24 -24.12 -4.67
CA GLY A 243 10.91 -25.34 -3.97
C GLY A 243 10.18 -26.36 -4.82
N GLY A 244 9.80 -27.45 -4.15
CA GLY A 244 8.90 -28.46 -4.67
C GLY A 244 7.46 -28.21 -4.23
N TRP A 245 6.51 -28.61 -5.06
CA TRP A 245 5.12 -28.80 -4.66
C TRP A 245 4.55 -30.06 -5.31
N ARG A 246 3.41 -30.53 -4.84
CA ARG A 246 2.61 -31.56 -5.51
C ARG A 246 1.24 -31.01 -5.87
N ARG A 247 0.72 -31.39 -7.04
CA ARG A 247 -0.63 -31.02 -7.47
C ARG A 247 -1.65 -31.77 -6.61
N VAL A 248 -2.64 -31.04 -6.08
CA VAL A 248 -3.76 -31.60 -5.32
C VAL A 248 -4.97 -31.76 -6.22
N ARG A 249 -5.38 -30.68 -6.91
CA ARG A 249 -6.51 -30.68 -7.85
C ARG A 249 -6.56 -29.41 -8.69
N ARG A 250 -7.28 -29.45 -9.81
CA ARG A 250 -7.66 -28.29 -10.62
C ARG A 250 -9.10 -27.90 -10.31
N LEU A 251 -9.39 -26.61 -10.27
CA LEU A 251 -10.69 -26.01 -9.99
C LEU A 251 -10.97 -24.90 -11.01
N ASP A 252 -12.22 -24.77 -11.45
CA ASP A 252 -12.62 -23.70 -12.38
C ASP A 252 -12.71 -22.32 -11.69
N SER A 253 -12.84 -22.30 -10.36
CA SER A 253 -12.83 -21.07 -9.57
C SER A 253 -12.12 -21.26 -8.23
N CYS A 254 -11.36 -20.24 -7.81
CA CYS A 254 -10.66 -20.24 -6.53
C CYS A 254 -11.52 -19.66 -5.40
N SER A 255 -11.47 -20.30 -4.23
CA SER A 255 -11.92 -19.73 -2.95
C SER A 255 -10.79 -19.82 -1.94
N CYS A 256 -9.69 -19.09 -2.20
CA CYS A 256 -8.43 -19.33 -1.51
C CYS A 256 -8.10 -18.22 -0.50
N PRO A 257 -7.45 -18.54 0.64
CA PRO A 257 -6.98 -17.54 1.57
C PRO A 257 -6.02 -16.57 0.88
N THR A 258 -6.17 -15.27 1.13
CA THR A 258 -5.38 -14.21 0.47
C THR A 258 -3.87 -14.36 0.66
N VAL A 259 -3.42 -14.96 1.77
CA VAL A 259 -2.01 -15.18 2.09
C VAL A 259 -1.38 -16.34 1.29
N HIS A 260 -2.20 -17.27 0.79
CA HIS A 260 -1.78 -18.48 0.06
C HIS A 260 -2.39 -18.54 -1.35
N SER A 261 -2.79 -17.38 -1.89
CA SER A 261 -3.25 -17.21 -3.27
C SER A 261 -2.13 -16.60 -4.11
N PHE A 262 -1.78 -17.29 -5.19
CA PHE A 262 -0.72 -16.94 -6.12
C PHE A 262 -1.25 -16.90 -7.55
N LEU A 263 -0.47 -16.34 -8.47
CA LEU A 263 -0.73 -16.32 -9.90
C LEU A 263 0.43 -16.99 -10.62
N PHE A 264 0.11 -17.77 -11.65
CA PHE A 264 1.10 -18.11 -12.67
C PHE A 264 1.50 -16.84 -13.44
N ILE A 265 2.77 -16.83 -13.84
CA ILE A 265 3.38 -15.78 -14.65
C ILE A 265 3.69 -16.34 -16.03
#